data_AF-A0A7J6X576-F1
#
_entry.id   AF-A0A7J6X576-F1
#
_cell.length_a   1.000
_cell.length_b   1.000
_cell.length_c   1.000
_cell.angle_alpha   90.00
_cell.angle_beta   90.00
_cell.angle_gamma   90.00
#
_symmetry.space_group_name_H-M   'P 1'
#
loop_
_entity.id
_entity.type
_entity.pdbx_description
1 polymer ?
#
loop_
_entity_poly.entity_id
_entity_poly.type
_entity_poly.pdbx_seq_one_letter_code
_entity_poly.pdbx_strand_id
1 'polypeptide(L)' 'AGDSSPEELATATRVQGSYMPIVQEKPTFELVKPTAEMKAFKAYAKLRIERTNEKHFGARLKRAAEAEKEEKK' A
#
# COMPACT_ATOMS: atom_id res chain seq x y z
N ALA A 1 13.29 12.44 -40.12
CA ALA A 1 14.69 12.08 -39.85
C ALA A 1 14.72 11.43 -38.48
N GLY A 2 15.10 10.17 -38.41
CA GLY A 2 15.16 9.36 -37.18
C GLY A 2 16.36 8.41 -37.22
N ASP A 3 17.38 8.78 -37.98
CA ASP A 3 18.60 8.00 -38.13
C ASP A 3 19.61 8.41 -37.06
N SER A 4 20.33 7.42 -36.56
CA SER A 4 21.41 7.57 -35.59
C SER A 4 22.61 8.29 -36.20
N SER A 5 23.42 8.90 -35.34
CA SER A 5 24.63 9.61 -35.79
C SER A 5 25.71 8.62 -36.27
N PRO A 6 26.67 9.06 -37.11
CA PRO A 6 27.78 8.19 -37.56
C PRO A 6 28.61 7.60 -36.41
N GLU A 7 28.70 8.32 -35.29
CA GLU A 7 29.42 7.89 -34.08
C GLU A 7 28.68 6.77 -33.34
N GLU A 8 27.34 6.83 -33.31
CA GLU A 8 26.47 5.79 -32.74
C GLU A 8 26.47 4.53 -33.61
N LEU A 9 26.55 4.68 -34.93
CA LEU A 9 26.63 3.56 -35.86
C LEU A 9 27.97 2.79 -35.74
N ALA A 10 29.07 3.50 -35.50
CA ALA A 10 30.38 2.89 -35.31
C ALA A 10 30.50 2.06 -34.02
N THR A 11 29.68 2.37 -33.01
CA THR A 11 29.70 1.72 -31.69
C THR A 11 28.51 0.77 -31.47
N ALA A 12 27.67 0.57 -32.49
CA ALA A 12 26.49 -0.27 -32.42
C ALA A 12 26.85 -1.75 -32.17
N THR A 13 26.38 -2.29 -31.05
CA THR A 13 26.59 -3.70 -30.68
C THR A 13 25.30 -4.33 -30.16
N ARG A 14 25.17 -5.65 -30.31
CA ARG A 14 24.03 -6.40 -29.76
C ARG A 14 24.22 -6.56 -28.25
N VAL A 15 23.22 -6.14 -27.47
CA VAL A 15 23.19 -6.45 -26.03
C VAL A 15 22.92 -7.96 -25.85
N GLN A 16 23.85 -8.66 -25.19
CA GLN A 16 23.64 -10.03 -24.73
C GLN A 16 23.17 -10.01 -23.28
N GLY A 17 22.04 -10.66 -22.98
CA GLY A 17 21.45 -10.71 -21.64
C GLY A 17 20.14 -9.93 -21.51
N SER A 18 19.67 -9.71 -20.28
CA SER A 18 18.47 -8.94 -20.00
C SER A 18 18.72 -7.45 -20.26
N TYR A 19 17.94 -6.87 -21.16
CA TYR A 19 17.98 -5.44 -21.44
C TYR A 19 17.07 -4.71 -20.44
N MET A 20 17.65 -3.84 -19.62
CA MET A 20 16.97 -3.11 -18.54
C MET A 20 16.09 -4.03 -17.66
N PRO A 21 16.68 -4.97 -16.90
CA PRO A 21 15.90 -5.84 -16.03
C PRO A 21 15.15 -5.02 -14.96
N ILE A 22 13.91 -5.44 -14.66
CA ILE A 22 13.13 -4.86 -13.57
C ILE A 22 13.76 -5.29 -12.25
N VAL A 23 14.43 -4.36 -11.57
CA VAL A 23 15.02 -4.58 -10.25
C VAL A 23 14.02 -4.15 -9.18
N GLN A 24 13.84 -4.99 -8.16
CA GLN A 24 13.07 -4.61 -6.97
C GLN A 24 13.95 -3.78 -6.03
N GLU A 25 13.96 -2.47 -6.24
CA GLU A 25 14.63 -1.55 -5.34
C GLU A 25 13.85 -1.45 -4.02
N LYS A 26 14.52 -1.77 -2.90
CA LYS A 26 13.97 -1.53 -1.58
C LYS A 26 14.17 -0.05 -1.24
N PRO A 27 13.12 0.69 -0.87
CA PRO A 27 13.30 2.09 -0.46
C PRO A 27 14.22 2.16 0.76
N THR A 28 15.15 3.10 0.74
CA THR A 28 15.94 3.46 1.91
C THR A 28 15.13 4.40 2.78
N PHE A 29 15.08 4.13 4.09
CA PHE A 29 14.37 4.97 5.06
C PHE A 29 15.39 5.67 5.97
N GLU A 30 15.13 6.93 6.28
CA GLU A 30 15.90 7.67 7.27
C GLU A 30 15.49 7.25 8.69
N LEU A 31 16.49 7.10 9.57
CA LEU A 31 16.24 6.74 10.97
C LEU A 31 15.78 7.98 11.75
N VAL A 32 14.47 8.08 11.99
CA VAL A 32 13.86 9.16 12.78
C VAL A 32 13.59 8.70 14.21
N LYS A 33 13.74 9.61 15.18
CA LYS A 33 13.40 9.34 16.59
C LYS A 33 11.87 9.12 16.72
N PRO A 34 11.40 8.08 17.43
CA PRO A 34 9.98 7.83 17.60
C PRO A 34 9.26 9.00 18.28
N THR A 35 8.21 9.52 17.63
CA THR A 35 7.39 10.63 18.17
C THR A 35 6.51 10.14 19.32
N ALA A 36 5.99 11.08 20.13
CA ALA A 36 5.10 10.76 21.24
C ALA A 36 3.82 10.05 20.77
N GLU A 37 3.29 10.44 19.61
CA GLU A 37 2.12 9.82 18.99
C GLU A 37 2.36 8.37 18.59
N MET A 38 3.54 8.06 18.00
CA MET A 38 3.91 6.70 17.64
C MET A 38 4.02 5.78 18.88
N LYS A 39 4.44 6.34 20.02
CA LYS A 39 4.51 5.60 21.30
C LYS A 39 3.14 5.41 21.93
N ALA A 40 2.26 6.40 21.82
CA ALA A 40 0.88 6.32 22.30
C ALA A 40 0.02 5.37 21.45
N PHE A 41 0.39 5.16 20.19
CA PHE A 41 -0.31 4.28 19.27
C PHE A 41 -0.20 2.80 19.66
N LYS A 42 -1.30 2.24 20.18
CA LYS A 42 -1.41 0.82 20.54
C LYS A 42 -1.69 -0.04 19.30
N ALA A 43 -0.65 -0.30 18.51
CA ALA A 43 -0.75 -0.99 17.21
C ALA A 43 -1.53 -2.32 17.27
N TYR A 44 -1.21 -3.19 18.24
CA TYR A 44 -1.89 -4.48 18.38
C TYR A 44 -3.38 -4.33 18.70
N ALA A 45 -3.73 -3.39 19.57
CA ALA A 45 -5.12 -3.11 19.91
C ALA A 45 -5.88 -2.58 18.69
N LYS A 46 -5.27 -1.68 17.90
CA LYS A 46 -5.86 -1.15 16.67
C LYS A 46 -6.16 -2.26 15.66
N LEU A 47 -5.20 -3.14 15.38
CA LEU A 47 -5.41 -4.29 14.47
C LEU A 47 -6.57 -5.18 14.91
N ARG A 48 -6.70 -5.41 16.22
CA ARG A 48 -7.79 -6.22 16.77
C ARG A 48 -9.15 -5.53 16.62
N ILE A 49 -9.22 -4.24 16.93
CA ILE A 49 -10.44 -3.43 16.78
C ILE A 49 -10.90 -3.44 15.32
N GLU A 50 -9.99 -3.25 14.35
CA GLU A 50 -10.35 -3.28 12.93
C GLU A 50 -10.92 -4.64 12.51
N ARG A 51 -10.28 -5.75 12.91
CA ARG A 51 -10.81 -7.11 12.66
C ARG A 51 -12.18 -7.33 13.30
N THR A 52 -12.39 -6.82 14.52
CA THR A 52 -13.68 -6.90 15.22
C THR A 52 -14.75 -6.06 14.53
N ASN A 53 -14.40 -4.88 14.02
CA ASN A 53 -15.32 -4.02 13.28
C ASN A 53 -15.77 -4.67 11.98
N GLU A 54 -14.84 -5.23 11.21
CA GLU A 54 -15.14 -5.98 9.98
C GLU A 54 -16.06 -7.17 10.28
N LYS A 55 -15.72 -7.98 11.29
CA LYS A 55 -16.53 -9.16 11.69
C LYS A 55 -17.96 -8.79 12.11
N HIS A 56 -18.15 -7.68 12.83
CA HIS A 56 -19.44 -7.32 13.42
C HIS A 56 -20.20 -6.26 12.64
N PHE A 57 -19.70 -5.81 11.49
CA PHE A 57 -20.35 -4.79 10.67
C PHE A 57 -21.81 -5.16 10.35
N GLY A 58 -22.04 -6.34 9.75
CA GLY A 58 -23.38 -6.79 9.40
C GLY A 58 -24.29 -7.00 10.62
N ALA A 59 -23.76 -7.54 11.72
CA ALA A 59 -24.53 -7.73 12.95
C ALA A 59 -24.96 -6.41 13.60
N ARG A 60 -24.15 -5.36 13.48
CA ARG A 60 -24.47 -4.01 13.95
C ARG A 60 -25.51 -3.35 13.04
N LEU A 61 -25.37 -3.47 11.72
CA LEU A 61 -26.38 -2.97 10.77
C LEU A 61 -27.74 -3.66 10.97
N LYS A 62 -27.75 -4.98 11.14
CA LYS A 62 -28.99 -5.72 11.43
C LYS A 62 -29.67 -5.20 12.69
N ARG A 63 -28.92 -5.05 13.79
CA ARG A 63 -29.46 -4.51 15.04
C ARG A 63 -29.96 -3.08 14.91
N ALA A 64 -29.25 -2.22 14.17
CA ALA A 64 -29.70 -0.85 13.91
C ALA A 64 -31.03 -0.82 13.13
N ALA A 65 -31.16 -1.66 12.09
CA ALA A 65 -32.39 -1.77 11.30
C ALA A 65 -33.56 -2.38 12.09
N GLU A 66 -33.30 -3.27 13.05
CA GLU A 66 -34.32 -3.81 13.96
C GLU A 66 -34.78 -2.77 14.98
N ALA A 67 -33.84 -2.04 15.60
CA ALA A 67 -34.15 -0.94 16.53
C ALA A 67 -34.99 0.17 15.86
N GLU A 68 -34.64 0.59 14.63
CA GLU A 68 -35.44 1.57 13.88
C GLU A 68 -36.87 1.09 13.56
N LYS A 69 -37.10 -0.22 13.46
CA LYS A 69 -38.43 -0.78 13.23
C LYS A 69 -39.25 -0.86 14.52
N GLU A 70 -38.60 -1.08 15.66
CA GLU A 70 -39.25 -1.08 16.98
C GLU A 70 -39.61 0.34 17.44
N GLU A 71 -38.77 1.34 17.18
CA GLU A 71 -39.08 2.75 17.52
C GLU A 71 -40.19 3.37 16.67
N LYS A 72 -40.48 2.80 15.49
CA LYS A 72 -41.55 3.24 14.58
C LYS A 72 -42.88 2.51 14.78
N LYS A 73 -42.94 1.55 15.71
CA LYS A 73 -44.15 0.83 16.11
C LYS A 73 -44.80 1.49 17.32
#